data_AF-G2IUU2-F1
#
_entry.id   AF-G2IUU2-F1
#
_cell.length_a   1.000
_cell.length_b   1.000
_cell.length_c   1.000
_cell.angle_alpha   90.00
_cell.angle_beta   90.00
_cell.angle_gamma   90.00
#
_symmetry.space_group_name_H-M   'P 1'
#
loop_
_entity.id
_entity.type
_entity.pdbx_description
1 polymer ?
#
loop_
_entity_poly.entity_id
_entity_poly.type
_entity_poly.pdbx_seq_one_letter_code
_entity_poly.pdbx_strand_id
1 'polypeptide(L)'
;MAEAWQKTSARLPRLHRDGFSLPRELLLAQLRKHLDGDDFTVLDLELADDAGLLTLEVLRPTPARLAIRFHFLPVDWSRRELVLAYTLKGEARSSSLARRALTGLVLATLEAGWGERLIRKLTEPLAWLSSGSQRLTLHLDRLPRVAGWLERPVFGQPLAERIAITDIRTVPDALRVTLSRNKPD
;
A
#
# COMPACT_ATOMS: atom_id res chain seq x y z
N MET A 1 -18.21 -24.00 -12.92
CA MET A 1 -18.33 -22.62 -13.49
C MET A 1 -18.64 -21.56 -12.44
N ALA A 2 -19.53 -21.80 -11.46
CA ALA A 2 -19.86 -20.82 -10.41
C ALA A 2 -18.66 -20.34 -9.55
N GLU A 3 -17.71 -21.22 -9.22
CA GLU A 3 -16.52 -20.86 -8.41
C GLU A 3 -15.56 -19.91 -9.13
N ALA A 4 -15.43 -20.03 -10.45
CA ALA A 4 -14.57 -19.15 -11.25
C ALA A 4 -15.14 -17.71 -11.28
N TRP A 5 -16.46 -17.59 -11.39
CA TRP A 5 -17.16 -16.31 -11.31
C TRP A 5 -17.03 -15.70 -9.91
N GLN A 6 -17.26 -16.47 -8.83
CA GLN A 6 -17.10 -15.98 -7.46
C GLN A 6 -15.68 -15.47 -7.16
N LYS A 7 -14.64 -16.19 -7.59
CA LYS A 7 -13.24 -15.74 -7.44
C LYS A 7 -12.94 -14.46 -8.22
N THR A 8 -13.58 -14.28 -9.37
CA THR A 8 -13.39 -13.07 -10.21
C THR A 8 -14.13 -11.88 -9.60
N SER A 9 -15.36 -12.08 -9.13
CA SER A 9 -16.17 -11.06 -8.45
C SER A 9 -15.54 -10.55 -7.15
N ALA A 10 -14.86 -11.43 -6.40
CA ALA A 10 -14.16 -11.08 -5.16
C ALA A 10 -12.99 -10.10 -5.39
N ARG A 11 -12.54 -9.94 -6.64
CA ARG A 11 -11.46 -9.03 -7.04
C ARG A 11 -11.97 -7.79 -7.76
N LEU A 12 -13.26 -7.46 -7.67
CA LEU A 12 -13.79 -6.25 -8.28
C LEU A 12 -13.96 -5.15 -7.23
N PRO A 13 -13.66 -3.88 -7.59
CA PRO A 13 -14.03 -2.75 -6.75
C PRO A 13 -15.54 -2.75 -6.45
N ARG A 14 -15.90 -2.48 -5.20
CA ARG A 14 -17.29 -2.27 -4.80
C ARG A 14 -17.60 -0.78 -4.86
N LEU A 15 -18.69 -0.41 -5.53
CA LEU A 15 -19.11 0.99 -5.64
C LEU A 15 -20.07 1.33 -4.51
N HIS A 16 -19.96 2.55 -4.00
CA HIS A 16 -20.81 3.13 -2.98
C HIS A 16 -21.24 4.53 -3.43
N ARG A 17 -22.21 5.15 -2.73
CA ARG A 17 -22.74 6.47 -3.10
C ARG A 17 -21.70 7.58 -2.98
N ASP A 18 -20.81 7.41 -2.02
CA ASP A 18 -19.80 8.32 -1.51
C ASP A 18 -18.38 7.82 -1.83
N GLY A 19 -18.21 6.93 -2.81
CA GLY A 19 -16.89 6.45 -3.21
C GLY A 19 -16.88 4.96 -3.56
N PHE A 20 -15.77 4.28 -3.28
CA PHE A 20 -15.59 2.88 -3.61
C PHE A 20 -14.80 2.13 -2.54
N SER A 21 -14.81 0.81 -2.60
CA SER A 21 -13.99 -0.05 -1.74
C SER A 21 -13.22 -1.04 -2.60
N LEU A 22 -11.93 -1.17 -2.34
CA LEU A 22 -11.05 -2.11 -3.01
C LEU A 22 -10.89 -3.35 -2.13
N PRO A 23 -11.35 -4.53 -2.55
CA PRO A 23 -11.22 -5.74 -1.73
C PRO A 23 -9.76 -6.13 -1.56
N ARG A 24 -9.44 -6.69 -0.39
CA ARG A 24 -8.12 -7.20 0.00
C ARG A 24 -7.51 -8.10 -1.08
N GLU A 25 -8.32 -8.98 -1.67
CA GLU A 25 -7.90 -9.89 -2.74
C GLU A 25 -7.46 -9.18 -4.04
N LEU A 26 -8.13 -8.08 -4.41
CA LEU A 26 -7.69 -7.24 -5.53
C LEU A 26 -6.36 -6.57 -5.19
N LEU A 27 -6.25 -6.00 -3.99
CA LEU A 27 -5.05 -5.29 -3.55
C LEU A 27 -3.85 -6.24 -3.47
N LEU A 28 -4.02 -7.41 -2.85
CA LEU A 28 -2.99 -8.44 -2.73
C LEU A 28 -2.52 -8.92 -4.11
N ALA A 29 -3.44 -9.13 -5.06
CA ALA A 29 -3.08 -9.50 -6.43
C ALA A 29 -2.27 -8.41 -7.15
N GLN A 30 -2.61 -7.13 -6.95
CA GLN A 30 -1.82 -6.02 -7.51
C GLN A 30 -0.46 -5.87 -6.83
N LEU A 31 -0.40 -6.00 -5.51
CA LEU A 31 0.86 -5.97 -4.75
C LEU A 31 1.80 -7.07 -5.22
N ARG A 32 1.33 -8.31 -5.32
CA ARG A 32 2.11 -9.43 -5.89
C ARG A 32 2.62 -9.12 -7.29
N LYS A 33 1.74 -8.63 -8.17
CA LYS A 33 2.12 -8.28 -9.55
C LYS A 33 3.24 -7.24 -9.63
N HIS A 34 3.30 -6.32 -8.68
CA HIS A 34 4.24 -5.20 -8.70
C HIS A 34 5.48 -5.37 -7.82
N LEU A 35 5.39 -6.18 -6.76
CA LEU A 35 6.45 -6.34 -5.75
C LEU A 35 7.10 -7.73 -5.78
N ASP A 36 6.41 -8.77 -6.27
CA ASP A 36 7.02 -10.09 -6.38
C ASP A 36 8.15 -10.06 -7.41
N GLY A 37 9.30 -10.57 -7.03
CA GLY A 37 10.48 -10.63 -7.87
C GLY A 37 11.59 -11.43 -7.19
N ASP A 38 12.83 -11.23 -7.63
CA ASP A 38 13.94 -12.05 -7.14
C ASP A 38 14.35 -11.74 -5.69
N ASP A 39 13.98 -10.57 -5.17
CA ASP A 39 14.39 -10.13 -3.84
C ASP A 39 13.27 -10.24 -2.80
N PHE A 40 12.00 -10.19 -3.23
CA PHE A 40 10.83 -10.22 -2.34
C PHE A 40 9.65 -10.96 -2.94
N THR A 41 8.82 -11.52 -2.05
CA THR A 41 7.50 -12.06 -2.37
C THR A 41 6.47 -11.55 -1.37
N VAL A 42 5.31 -11.11 -1.86
CA VAL A 42 4.18 -10.73 -1.03
C VAL A 42 3.43 -11.97 -0.57
N LEU A 43 3.51 -12.26 0.72
CA LEU A 43 2.86 -13.43 1.31
C LEU A 43 1.39 -13.16 1.57
N ASP A 44 1.09 -12.09 2.30
CA ASP A 44 -0.28 -11.77 2.72
C ASP A 44 -0.50 -10.28 2.94
N LEU A 45 -1.76 -9.88 2.88
CA LEU A 45 -2.25 -8.56 3.23
C LEU A 45 -3.47 -8.77 4.13
N GLU A 46 -3.41 -8.24 5.35
CA GLU A 46 -4.54 -8.14 6.27
C GLU A 46 -5.00 -6.69 6.35
N LEU A 47 -6.31 -6.47 6.32
CA LEU A 47 -6.93 -5.15 6.44
C LEU A 47 -7.96 -5.22 7.57
N ALA A 48 -7.76 -4.38 8.59
CA ALA A 48 -8.63 -4.23 9.74
C ALA A 48 -9.06 -2.77 9.88
N ASP A 49 -9.84 -2.44 10.92
CA ASP A 49 -10.29 -1.08 11.19
C ASP A 49 -9.09 -0.13 11.38
N ASP A 50 -8.88 0.74 10.40
CA ASP A 50 -7.83 1.78 10.34
C ASP A 50 -6.36 1.30 10.41
N ALA A 51 -6.12 -0.02 10.44
CA ALA A 51 -4.80 -0.60 10.29
C ALA A 51 -4.73 -1.70 9.22
N GLY A 52 -3.60 -1.77 8.54
CA GLY A 52 -3.25 -2.88 7.66
C GLY A 52 -1.93 -3.54 8.06
N LEU A 53 -1.79 -4.81 7.70
CA LEU A 53 -0.55 -5.56 7.87
C LEU A 53 -0.18 -6.20 6.52
N LEU A 54 0.94 -5.77 5.96
CA LEU A 54 1.54 -6.38 4.78
C LEU A 54 2.67 -7.31 5.21
N THR A 55 2.57 -8.58 4.84
CA THR A 55 3.60 -9.58 5.13
C THR A 55 4.37 -9.91 3.85
N LEU A 56 5.68 -9.73 3.89
CA LEU A 56 6.60 -10.01 2.80
C LEU A 56 7.60 -11.10 3.21
N GLU A 57 8.03 -11.91 2.25
CA GLU A 57 9.23 -12.75 2.36
C GLU A 57 10.35 -12.08 1.59
N VAL A 58 11.45 -11.80 2.27
CA VAL A 58 12.72 -11.39 1.64
C VAL A 58 13.42 -12.67 1.21
N LEU A 59 13.83 -12.76 -0.04
CA LEU A 59 14.51 -13.94 -0.58
C LEU A 59 16.03 -13.81 -0.50
N ARG A 60 16.56 -12.58 -0.65
CA ARG A 60 18.00 -12.30 -0.68
C ARG A 60 18.37 -11.04 0.11
N PRO A 61 19.59 -10.96 0.70
CA PRO A 61 20.63 -12.00 0.74
C PRO A 61 20.34 -13.14 1.72
N THR A 62 19.44 -12.93 2.69
CA THR A 62 19.06 -13.94 3.68
C THR A 62 17.53 -14.02 3.78
N PRO A 63 16.93 -15.22 3.72
CA PRO A 63 15.51 -15.39 3.89
C PRO A 63 15.01 -14.84 5.23
N ALA A 64 14.08 -13.89 5.17
CA ALA A 64 13.47 -13.28 6.34
C ALA A 64 12.02 -12.93 6.04
N ARG A 65 11.19 -12.89 7.08
CA ARG A 65 9.81 -12.39 6.96
C ARG A 65 9.78 -10.95 7.44
N LEU A 66 9.14 -10.07 6.69
CA LEU A 66 8.90 -8.68 7.06
C LEU A 66 7.41 -8.48 7.26
N ALA A 67 7.07 -7.87 8.39
CA ALA A 67 5.73 -7.44 8.75
C ALA A 67 5.70 -5.91 8.75
N ILE A 68 4.99 -5.33 7.79
CA ILE A 68 4.81 -3.89 7.66
C ILE A 68 3.40 -3.56 8.14
N ARG A 69 3.30 -3.01 9.36
CA ARG A 69 2.04 -2.47 9.88
C ARG A 69 1.89 -1.04 9.41
N PHE A 70 0.73 -0.68 8.88
CA PHE A 70 0.49 0.64 8.35
C PHE A 70 -0.89 1.18 8.68
N HIS A 71 -1.03 2.49 8.61
CA HIS A 71 -2.31 3.19 8.61
C HIS A 71 -2.22 4.43 7.70
N PHE A 72 -3.37 4.85 7.18
CA PHE A 72 -3.46 6.07 6.39
C PHE A 72 -3.57 7.29 7.32
N LEU A 73 -2.84 8.34 6.99
CA LEU A 73 -3.01 9.65 7.60
C LEU A 73 -4.11 10.43 6.84
N PRO A 74 -4.63 11.53 7.42
CA PRO A 74 -5.61 12.38 6.74
C PRO A 74 -5.14 12.79 5.34
N VAL A 75 -6.07 12.77 4.38
CA VAL A 75 -5.80 13.04 2.97
C VAL A 75 -5.51 14.53 2.76
N ASP A 76 -4.37 14.87 2.14
CA ASP A 76 -4.09 16.22 1.65
C ASP A 76 -4.44 16.31 0.17
N TRP A 77 -5.72 16.57 -0.11
CA TRP A 77 -6.20 16.66 -1.48
C TRP A 77 -5.64 17.88 -2.22
N SER A 78 -5.31 18.96 -1.50
CA SER A 78 -4.75 20.18 -2.10
C SER A 78 -3.39 19.90 -2.75
N ARG A 79 -2.59 19.05 -2.12
CA ARG A 79 -1.29 18.59 -2.62
C ARG A 79 -1.37 17.32 -3.46
N ARG A 80 -2.55 16.71 -3.60
CA ARG A 80 -2.75 15.40 -4.25
C ARG A 80 -1.93 14.29 -3.57
N GLU A 81 -1.71 14.42 -2.27
CA GLU A 81 -0.87 13.51 -1.51
C GLU A 81 -1.71 12.60 -0.61
N LEU A 82 -1.37 11.30 -0.63
CA LEU A 82 -1.81 10.36 0.38
C LEU A 82 -0.61 9.95 1.20
N VAL A 83 -0.71 10.06 2.52
CA VAL A 83 0.37 9.68 3.41
C VAL A 83 -0.03 8.43 4.19
N LEU A 84 0.90 7.48 4.21
CA LEU A 84 0.77 6.23 4.94
C LEU A 84 1.90 6.17 5.97
N ALA A 85 1.55 6.10 7.24
CA ALA A 85 2.51 5.87 8.30
C ALA A 85 2.70 4.37 8.48
N TYR A 86 3.94 3.92 8.67
CA TYR A 86 4.24 2.49 8.79
C TYR A 86 5.29 2.19 9.85
N THR A 87 5.20 0.98 10.40
CA THR A 87 6.24 0.38 11.23
C THR A 87 6.63 -0.96 10.63
N LEU A 88 7.92 -1.27 10.67
CA LEU A 88 8.49 -2.47 10.08
C LEU A 88 9.03 -3.36 11.19
N LYS A 89 8.62 -4.64 11.19
CA LYS A 89 9.17 -5.68 12.07
C LYS A 89 9.68 -6.82 11.21
N GLY A 90 10.89 -7.29 11.49
CA GLY A 90 11.44 -8.51 10.90
C GLY A 90 11.20 -9.72 11.79
N GLU A 91 10.98 -10.88 11.20
CA GLU A 91 11.03 -12.17 11.87
C GLU A 91 11.89 -13.13 11.02
N ALA A 92 12.95 -13.69 11.60
CA ALA A 92 13.78 -14.66 10.89
C ALA A 92 13.18 -16.07 10.97
N ARG A 93 13.22 -16.79 9.84
CA ARG A 93 12.86 -18.22 9.81
C ARG A 93 14.06 -19.09 10.25
N SER A 94 14.23 -19.39 11.55
CA SER A 94 15.10 -20.51 11.96
C SER A 94 14.92 -20.99 13.42
N SER A 95 14.93 -22.32 13.60
CA SER A 95 14.85 -23.04 14.87
C SER A 95 16.20 -23.29 15.59
N SER A 96 17.35 -22.94 15.01
CA SER A 96 18.68 -23.29 15.57
C SER A 96 19.35 -22.15 16.37
N LEU A 97 19.96 -22.48 17.51
CA LEU A 97 20.56 -21.53 18.48
C LEU A 97 21.67 -20.64 17.90
N ALA A 98 22.56 -21.20 17.07
CA ALA A 98 23.63 -20.44 16.42
C ALA A 98 23.11 -19.42 15.39
N ARG A 99 21.98 -19.73 14.73
CA ARG A 99 21.32 -18.82 13.81
C ARG A 99 20.53 -17.74 14.54
N ARG A 100 20.04 -17.97 15.77
CA ARG A 100 19.39 -16.93 16.61
C ARG A 100 20.32 -15.77 16.97
N ALA A 101 21.62 -16.02 17.16
CA ALA A 101 22.60 -14.95 17.39
C ALA A 101 22.79 -14.09 16.13
N LEU A 102 22.89 -14.72 14.95
CA LEU A 102 22.90 -14.02 13.66
C LEU A 102 21.56 -13.32 13.37
N THR A 103 20.44 -13.90 13.81
CA THR A 103 19.10 -13.31 13.77
C THR A 103 19.01 -12.05 14.62
N GLY A 104 19.55 -12.05 15.83
CA GLY A 104 19.57 -10.86 16.70
C GLY A 104 20.30 -9.69 16.04
N LEU A 105 21.39 -9.97 15.31
CA LEU A 105 22.10 -8.97 14.52
C LEU A 105 21.32 -8.51 13.27
N VAL A 106 20.63 -9.42 12.56
CA VAL A 106 19.78 -9.05 11.41
C VAL A 106 18.56 -8.23 11.84
N LEU A 107 17.93 -8.56 12.97
CA LEU A 107 16.83 -7.78 13.54
C LEU A 107 17.30 -6.43 14.05
N ALA A 108 18.42 -6.39 14.79
CA ALA A 108 19.03 -5.15 15.23
C ALA A 108 19.46 -4.26 14.05
N THR A 109 19.93 -4.84 12.93
CA THR A 109 20.28 -4.07 11.73
C THR A 109 19.05 -3.61 10.93
N LEU A 110 17.98 -4.40 10.87
CA LEU A 110 16.69 -3.98 10.31
C LEU A 110 16.09 -2.80 11.10
N GLU A 111 16.20 -2.82 12.43
CA GLU A 111 15.82 -1.70 13.30
C GLU A 111 16.79 -0.51 13.21
N ALA A 112 18.09 -0.74 12.95
CA ALA A 112 19.12 0.30 12.82
C ALA A 112 19.23 0.97 11.44
N GLY A 113 18.18 0.91 10.60
CA GLY A 113 18.09 1.67 9.35
C GLY A 113 18.24 0.87 8.05
N TRP A 114 18.40 -0.47 8.10
CA TRP A 114 18.31 -1.30 6.90
C TRP A 114 16.87 -1.40 6.38
N GLY A 115 15.87 -1.37 7.27
CA GLY A 115 14.45 -1.33 6.90
C GLY A 115 14.10 -0.11 6.03
N GLU A 116 14.61 1.07 6.37
CA GLU A 116 14.42 2.28 5.55
C GLU A 116 15.12 2.17 4.19
N ARG A 117 16.30 1.55 4.11
CA ARG A 117 16.98 1.31 2.83
C ARG A 117 16.21 0.33 1.94
N LEU A 118 15.61 -0.70 2.52
CA LEU A 118 14.77 -1.66 1.81
C LEU A 118 13.52 -0.99 1.25
N ILE A 119 12.80 -0.23 2.09
CA ILE A 119 11.64 0.54 1.64
C ILE A 119 12.06 1.54 0.55
N ARG A 120 13.15 2.28 0.75
CA ARG A 120 13.66 3.20 -0.27
C ARG A 120 13.96 2.50 -1.59
N LYS A 121 14.60 1.33 -1.57
CA LYS A 121 14.85 0.54 -2.79
C LYS A 121 13.55 0.10 -3.49
N LEU A 122 12.52 -0.26 -2.73
CA LEU A 122 11.20 -0.61 -3.28
C LEU A 122 10.49 0.62 -3.86
N THR A 123 10.71 1.80 -3.29
CA THR A 123 10.06 3.05 -3.73
C THR A 123 10.84 3.81 -4.81
N GLU A 124 12.16 3.64 -4.90
CA GLU A 124 13.05 4.33 -5.85
C GLU A 124 12.63 4.20 -7.33
N PRO A 125 12.19 3.03 -7.83
CA PRO A 125 11.68 2.93 -9.20
C PRO A 125 10.27 3.54 -9.38
N LEU A 126 9.60 3.92 -8.29
CA LEU A 126 8.22 4.41 -8.29
C LEU A 126 8.23 5.94 -8.13
N ALA A 127 8.35 6.68 -9.23
CA ALA A 127 8.41 8.16 -9.23
C ALA A 127 7.19 8.86 -8.58
N TRP A 128 6.10 8.11 -8.38
CA TRP A 128 4.87 8.54 -7.70
C TRP A 128 4.84 8.23 -6.20
N LEU A 129 5.91 7.65 -5.64
CA LEU A 129 6.01 7.24 -4.24
C LEU A 129 7.30 7.80 -3.61
N SER A 130 7.14 8.62 -2.58
CA SER A 130 8.26 9.12 -1.78
C SER A 130 8.34 8.39 -0.45
N SER A 131 9.52 7.92 -0.08
CA SER A 131 9.79 7.36 1.25
C SER A 131 10.46 8.38 2.16
N GLY A 132 9.88 8.63 3.33
CA GLY A 132 10.51 9.32 4.46
C GLY A 132 10.61 8.40 5.68
N SER A 133 11.15 8.90 6.80
CA SER A 133 11.25 8.12 8.04
C SER A 133 9.88 7.66 8.52
N GLN A 134 9.59 6.38 8.33
CA GLN A 134 8.32 5.72 8.70
C GLN A 134 7.06 6.30 8.02
N ARG A 135 7.24 6.99 6.89
CA ARG A 135 6.13 7.55 6.10
C ARG A 135 6.34 7.27 4.61
N LEU A 136 5.27 6.87 3.94
CA LEU A 136 5.19 6.77 2.50
C LEU A 136 4.20 7.82 2.00
N THR A 137 4.64 8.66 1.08
CA THR A 137 3.78 9.66 0.43
C THR A 137 3.52 9.23 -1.01
N LEU A 138 2.27 8.96 -1.34
CA LEU A 138 1.81 8.69 -2.69
C LEU A 138 1.38 10.01 -3.33
N HIS A 139 2.05 10.36 -4.42
CA HIS A 139 1.77 11.52 -5.25
C HIS A 139 0.78 11.11 -6.35
N LEU A 140 -0.50 11.43 -6.15
CA LEU A 140 -1.59 10.98 -7.02
C LEU A 140 -1.55 11.62 -8.41
N ASP A 141 -1.01 12.83 -8.51
CA ASP A 141 -0.74 13.56 -9.74
C ASP A 141 0.36 12.91 -10.60
N ARG A 142 1.25 12.12 -9.99
CA ARG A 142 2.34 11.41 -10.70
C ARG A 142 1.99 9.97 -11.05
N LEU A 143 0.91 9.43 -10.51
CA LEU A 143 0.42 8.09 -10.85
C LEU A 143 -0.18 8.11 -12.26
N PRO A 144 0.41 7.43 -13.28
CA PRO A 144 0.00 7.62 -14.68
C PRO A 144 -1.49 7.36 -14.95
N ARG A 145 -2.08 6.37 -14.26
CA ARG A 145 -3.51 6.04 -14.37
C ARG A 145 -4.43 7.03 -13.65
N VAL A 146 -3.91 7.73 -12.64
CA VAL A 146 -4.67 8.67 -11.82
C VAL A 146 -4.52 10.08 -12.36
N ALA A 147 -3.31 10.51 -12.72
CA ALA A 147 -2.99 11.79 -13.36
C ALA A 147 -3.90 12.07 -14.56
N GLY A 148 -3.90 11.17 -15.55
CA GLY A 148 -4.72 11.31 -16.74
C GLY A 148 -6.22 11.11 -16.50
N TRP A 149 -6.65 10.68 -15.31
CA TRP A 149 -8.06 10.68 -14.91
C TRP A 149 -8.43 12.00 -14.22
N LEU A 150 -7.56 12.52 -13.35
CA LEU A 150 -7.72 13.80 -12.67
C LEU A 150 -7.83 14.96 -13.66
N GLU A 151 -6.99 14.96 -14.71
CA GLU A 151 -6.98 16.01 -15.73
C GLU A 151 -8.15 15.95 -16.71
N ARG A 152 -9.00 14.90 -16.67
CA ARG A 152 -10.11 14.79 -17.62
C ARG A 152 -11.10 15.94 -17.43
N PRO A 153 -11.42 16.69 -18.49
CA PRO A 153 -12.38 17.78 -18.39
C PRO A 153 -13.79 17.22 -18.19
N VAL A 154 -14.47 17.74 -17.17
CA VAL A 154 -15.88 17.46 -16.88
C VAL A 154 -16.59 18.80 -16.71
N PHE A 155 -17.46 19.13 -17.67
CA PHE A 155 -18.11 20.44 -17.78
C PHE A 155 -17.13 21.63 -17.80
N GLY A 156 -16.03 21.49 -18.54
CA GLY A 156 -15.06 22.58 -18.76
C GLY A 156 -14.02 22.77 -17.65
N GLN A 157 -14.07 21.99 -16.56
CA GLN A 157 -13.08 22.00 -15.49
C GLN A 157 -12.45 20.61 -15.32
N PRO A 158 -11.18 20.51 -14.88
CA PRO A 158 -10.58 19.23 -14.50
C PRO A 158 -11.42 18.51 -13.44
N LEU A 159 -11.58 17.19 -13.60
CA LEU A 159 -12.29 16.35 -12.61
C LEU A 159 -11.73 16.51 -11.19
N ALA A 160 -10.42 16.70 -11.14
CA ALA A 160 -9.61 17.01 -9.97
C ALA A 160 -10.14 18.19 -9.13
N GLU A 161 -10.80 19.17 -9.75
CA GLU A 161 -11.35 20.36 -9.10
C GLU A 161 -12.77 20.13 -8.59
N ARG A 162 -13.47 19.12 -9.14
CA ARG A 162 -14.88 18.83 -8.84
C ARG A 162 -15.06 17.69 -7.87
N ILE A 163 -14.09 16.78 -7.77
CA ILE A 163 -14.13 15.63 -6.88
C ILE A 163 -12.89 15.66 -5.99
N ALA A 164 -13.10 15.44 -4.69
CA ALA A 164 -12.04 15.24 -3.73
C ALA A 164 -12.07 13.84 -3.14
N ILE A 165 -10.90 13.22 -3.01
CA ILE A 165 -10.74 12.13 -2.05
C ILE A 165 -10.68 12.78 -0.68
N THR A 166 -11.68 12.52 0.16
CA THR A 166 -11.75 13.08 1.51
C THR A 166 -11.20 12.16 2.57
N ASP A 167 -11.27 10.85 2.31
CA ASP A 167 -10.86 9.84 3.27
C ASP A 167 -10.40 8.57 2.56
N ILE A 168 -9.37 7.96 3.12
CA ILE A 168 -8.90 6.63 2.75
C ILE A 168 -8.61 5.90 4.04
N ARG A 169 -9.27 4.77 4.24
CA ARG A 169 -9.10 3.97 5.45
C ARG A 169 -9.21 2.49 5.17
N THR A 170 -8.56 1.69 5.99
CA THR A 170 -8.74 0.25 5.96
C THR A 170 -10.00 -0.11 6.74
N VAL A 171 -10.79 -1.01 6.16
CA VAL A 171 -11.95 -1.64 6.79
C VAL A 171 -11.75 -3.15 6.68
N PRO A 172 -12.51 -3.99 7.41
CA PRO A 172 -12.34 -5.43 7.34
C PRO A 172 -12.40 -5.93 5.88
N ASP A 173 -11.32 -6.57 5.44
CA ASP A 173 -11.12 -7.10 4.08
C ASP A 173 -11.20 -6.10 2.92
N ALA A 174 -11.12 -4.79 3.15
CA ALA A 174 -11.10 -3.81 2.07
C ALA A 174 -10.40 -2.48 2.41
N LEU A 175 -9.97 -1.78 1.37
CA LEU A 175 -9.58 -0.37 1.47
C LEU A 175 -10.76 0.49 1.02
N ARG A 176 -11.27 1.32 1.93
CA ARG A 176 -12.36 2.26 1.66
C ARG A 176 -11.79 3.57 1.17
N VAL A 177 -12.29 4.06 0.04
CA VAL A 177 -11.99 5.40 -0.49
C VAL A 177 -13.28 6.18 -0.54
N THR A 178 -13.32 7.31 0.16
CA THR A 178 -14.46 8.21 0.21
C THR A 178 -14.20 9.41 -0.69
N LEU A 179 -15.17 9.72 -1.53
CA LEU A 179 -15.17 10.83 -2.46
C LEU A 179 -16.25 11.83 -2.07
N SER A 180 -15.91 13.10 -2.10
CA SER A 180 -16.88 14.19 -2.04
C SER A 180 -16.85 15.00 -3.33
N ARG A 181 -17.95 15.71 -3.60
CA ARG A 181 -17.93 16.76 -4.60
C ARG A 181 -17.37 18.00 -3.93
N ASN A 182 -16.35 18.60 -4.54
CA ASN A 182 -16.03 19.98 -4.25
C ASN A 182 -17.22 20.80 -4.72
N LYS A 183 -17.77 21.63 -3.84
CA LYS A 183 -18.70 22.66 -4.29
C LYS A 183 -17.88 23.58 -5.20
N PRO A 184 -18.30 23.81 -6.45
CA PRO A 184 -17.83 24.99 -7.16
C PRO A 184 -18.31 26.19 -6.35
N ASP A 185 -17.42 27.14 -6.08
CA ASP A 185 -17.82 28.48 -5.65
C ASP A 185 -18.77 29.11 -6.68
#